data_AF-A0A6B3CVD0-F1
#
_entry.id   AF-A0A6B3CVD0-F1
#
_cell.length_a   1.000
_cell.length_b   1.000
_cell.length_c   1.000
_cell.angle_alpha   90.00
_cell.angle_beta   90.00
_cell.angle_gamma   90.00
#
_symmetry.space_group_name_H-M   'P 1'
#
loop_
_entity.id
_entity.type
_entity.pdbx_description
1 polymer ?
#
loop_
_entity_poly.entity_id
_entity_poly.type
_entity_poly.pdbx_seq_one_letter_code
_entity_poly.pdbx_strand_id
1 'polypeptide(L)'
;QWNDPEYWVRHIRSTVLFADNVTTLSTPGSGVLELGPDGVLSALFTETPAAAAMRRERPEVQTLLNSVGHIWRWGLKVDWPAVFKNTGARQTDLPTYAFQHRPYWLSLTPRAADLGHPLLAALAEVPLTGTLVLTVHLDAGEQPWLADHRVFDQTVLPGTALVDLCIAAG
;
A
#
# COMPACT_ATOMS: atom_id res chain seq x y z
N GLN A 1 4.74 47.67 -15.75
CA GLN A 1 3.32 47.92 -15.43
C GLN A 1 3.09 48.16 -13.94
N TRP A 2 3.66 47.38 -13.01
CA TRP A 2 3.36 47.55 -11.57
C TRP A 2 4.14 48.70 -10.89
N ASN A 3 5.16 49.22 -11.57
CA ASN A 3 5.91 50.41 -11.15
C ASN A 3 5.30 51.73 -11.68
N ASP A 4 4.12 51.67 -12.29
CA ASP A 4 3.39 52.86 -12.81
C ASP A 4 2.35 53.33 -11.78
N PRO A 5 2.40 54.58 -11.28
CA PRO A 5 1.40 55.11 -10.37
C PRO A 5 -0.04 55.07 -10.91
N GLU A 6 -0.25 55.22 -12.22
CA GLU A 6 -1.59 55.19 -12.82
C GLU A 6 -2.25 53.82 -12.70
N TYR A 7 -1.45 52.75 -12.66
CA TYR A 7 -1.94 51.40 -12.40
C TYR A 7 -2.59 51.31 -11.02
N TRP A 8 -1.95 51.86 -9.98
CA TRP A 8 -2.45 51.81 -8.60
C TRP A 8 -3.70 52.66 -8.39
N VAL A 9 -3.77 53.84 -9.03
CA VAL A 9 -4.98 54.66 -9.03
C VAL A 9 -6.16 53.89 -9.64
N ARG A 10 -5.93 53.19 -10.74
CA ARG A 10 -6.94 52.34 -11.39
C ARG A 10 -7.30 51.13 -10.53
N HIS A 11 -6.31 50.48 -9.92
CA HIS A 11 -6.52 49.29 -9.08
C HIS A 11 -7.49 49.55 -7.92
N ILE A 12 -7.42 50.74 -7.31
CA ILE A 12 -8.30 51.11 -6.19
C ILE A 12 -9.68 51.59 -6.67
N ARG A 13 -9.78 52.14 -7.89
CA ARG A 13 -11.02 52.76 -8.41
C ARG A 13 -11.86 51.87 -9.33
N SER A 14 -11.26 50.88 -9.95
CA SER A 14 -11.92 49.99 -10.92
C SER A 14 -12.41 48.70 -10.27
N THR A 15 -13.38 48.05 -10.91
CA THR A 15 -13.89 46.74 -10.48
C THR A 15 -12.78 45.69 -10.49
N VAL A 16 -12.68 44.91 -9.41
CA VAL A 16 -11.78 43.75 -9.35
C VAL A 16 -12.41 42.58 -10.11
N LEU A 17 -11.87 42.28 -11.29
CA LEU A 17 -12.31 41.17 -12.16
C LEU A 17 -11.76 39.82 -11.67
N PHE A 18 -12.01 39.47 -10.41
CA PHE A 18 -11.42 38.29 -9.77
C PHE A 18 -11.77 36.98 -10.49
N ALA A 19 -13.05 36.78 -10.81
CA ALA A 19 -13.53 35.54 -11.44
C ALA A 19 -12.90 35.32 -12.82
N ASP A 20 -12.76 36.38 -13.63
CA ASP A 20 -12.14 36.31 -14.95
C ASP A 20 -10.66 35.94 -14.84
N ASN A 21 -9.95 36.52 -13.86
CA ASN A 21 -8.55 36.21 -13.59
C ASN A 21 -8.35 34.77 -13.12
N VAL A 22 -9.21 34.28 -12.22
CA VAL A 22 -9.18 32.88 -11.76
C VAL A 22 -9.43 31.92 -12.92
N THR A 23 -10.43 32.21 -13.75
CA THR A 23 -10.75 31.39 -14.93
C THR A 23 -9.56 31.32 -15.89
N THR A 24 -8.88 32.45 -16.11
CA THR A 24 -7.69 32.53 -16.97
C THR A 24 -6.50 31.76 -16.39
N LEU A 25 -6.32 31.77 -15.07
CA LEU A 25 -5.24 31.06 -14.37
C LEU A 25 -5.49 29.55 -14.22
N SER A 26 -6.75 29.12 -14.28
CA SER A 26 -7.17 27.74 -14.03
C SER A 26 -6.78 26.84 -15.19
N THR A 27 -5.56 26.30 -15.12
CA THR A 27 -5.02 25.35 -16.10
C THR A 27 -4.87 23.96 -15.46
N PRO A 28 -4.99 22.87 -16.23
CA PRO A 28 -4.78 21.52 -15.69
C PRO A 28 -3.41 21.40 -14.99
N GLY A 29 -3.42 20.96 -13.73
CA GLY A 29 -2.21 20.84 -12.91
C GLY A 29 -1.75 22.12 -12.21
N SER A 30 -2.49 23.22 -12.34
CA SER A 30 -2.29 24.43 -11.53
C SER A 30 -2.98 24.31 -10.17
N GLY A 31 -2.53 25.14 -9.22
CA GLY A 31 -3.05 25.23 -7.87
C GLY A 31 -2.74 26.61 -7.31
N VAL A 32 -3.54 27.05 -6.33
CA VAL A 32 -3.47 28.40 -5.78
C VAL A 32 -3.12 28.36 -4.30
N LEU A 33 -2.20 29.23 -3.91
CA LEU A 33 -1.93 29.53 -2.51
C LEU A 33 -2.36 30.96 -2.23
N GLU A 34 -3.38 31.14 -1.40
CA GLU A 34 -3.82 32.46 -0.95
C GLU A 34 -2.87 33.00 0.12
N LEU A 35 -2.35 34.20 -0.12
CA LEU A 35 -1.52 34.93 0.83
C LEU A 35 -2.38 35.95 1.55
N GLY A 36 -2.76 35.64 2.79
CA GLY A 36 -3.60 36.51 3.60
C GLY A 36 -4.08 35.83 4.88
N PRO A 37 -4.59 36.60 5.85
CA PRO A 37 -4.81 36.14 7.22
C PRO A 37 -5.99 35.18 7.43
N ASP A 38 -6.98 35.13 6.53
CA ASP A 38 -8.26 34.44 6.79
C ASP A 38 -8.62 33.32 5.78
N GLY A 39 -8.00 33.28 4.60
CA GLY A 39 -8.27 32.21 3.62
C GLY A 39 -9.62 32.32 2.89
N VAL A 40 -10.11 33.55 2.69
CA VAL A 40 -11.43 33.83 2.13
C VAL A 40 -11.49 33.49 0.63
N LEU A 41 -10.44 33.81 -0.11
CA LEU A 41 -10.41 33.62 -1.56
C LEU A 41 -10.28 32.15 -1.96
N SER A 42 -9.61 31.35 -1.13
CA SER A 42 -9.38 29.92 -1.36
C SER A 42 -10.69 29.15 -1.53
N ALA A 43 -11.74 29.57 -0.81
CA ALA A 43 -13.07 28.95 -0.90
C ALA A 43 -13.80 29.26 -2.22
N LEU A 44 -13.35 30.26 -2.99
CA LEU A 44 -13.95 30.65 -4.27
C LEU A 44 -13.42 29.82 -5.44
N PHE A 45 -12.39 29.00 -5.23
CA PHE A 45 -11.88 28.07 -6.24
C PHE A 45 -12.61 26.73 -6.12
N THR A 46 -13.44 26.38 -7.10
CA THR A 46 -14.20 25.12 -7.11
C THR A 46 -13.49 24.02 -7.90
N GLU A 47 -12.91 24.36 -9.05
CA GLU A 47 -12.29 23.40 -9.97
C GLU A 47 -10.76 23.32 -9.84
N THR A 48 -10.14 24.27 -9.14
CA THR A 48 -8.68 24.37 -8.97
C THR A 48 -8.33 24.15 -7.50
N PRO A 49 -7.37 23.27 -7.17
CA PRO A 49 -6.87 23.14 -5.81
C PRO A 49 -6.42 24.48 -5.23
N ALA A 50 -6.98 24.88 -4.10
CA ALA A 50 -6.64 26.13 -3.42
C ALA A 50 -6.43 25.91 -1.92
N ALA A 51 -5.42 26.57 -1.36
CA ALA A 51 -5.14 26.56 0.08
C ALA A 51 -4.77 27.96 0.58
N ALA A 52 -5.06 28.22 1.85
CA ALA A 52 -4.73 29.50 2.50
C ALA A 52 -3.43 29.39 3.30
N ALA A 53 -2.46 30.27 3.05
CA ALA A 53 -1.18 30.25 3.76
C ALA A 53 -1.31 30.61 5.25
N MET A 54 -2.34 31.38 5.62
CA MET A 54 -2.64 31.73 7.01
C MET A 54 -4.14 31.61 7.28
N ARG A 55 -4.48 31.41 8.55
CA ARG A 55 -5.85 31.45 9.07
C ARG A 55 -5.84 32.08 10.46
N ARG A 56 -6.85 32.91 10.72
CA ARG A 56 -7.04 33.53 12.03
C ARG A 56 -7.19 32.46 13.10
N GLU A 57 -6.61 32.73 14.27
CA GLU A 57 -6.62 31.83 15.44
C GLU A 57 -5.95 30.46 15.18
N ARG A 58 -5.07 30.36 14.18
CA ARG A 58 -4.29 29.15 13.90
C ARG A 58 -2.79 29.44 13.94
N PRO A 59 -1.96 28.48 14.40
CA PRO A 59 -0.50 28.65 14.35
C PRO A 59 -0.02 28.84 12.90
N GLU A 60 0.69 29.92 12.64
CA GLU A 60 1.08 30.34 11.28
C GLU A 60 1.93 29.30 10.56
N VAL A 61 3.01 28.83 11.20
CA VAL A 61 3.94 27.84 10.62
C VAL A 61 3.22 26.55 10.27
N GLN A 62 2.36 26.04 11.18
CA GLN A 62 1.61 24.83 10.95
C GLN A 62 0.60 25.01 9.81
N THR A 63 -0.06 26.17 9.75
CA THR A 63 -1.02 26.49 8.68
C THR A 63 -0.33 26.53 7.32
N LEU A 64 0.81 27.21 7.23
CA LEU A 64 1.59 27.28 6.01
C LEU A 64 2.05 25.88 5.54
N LEU A 65 2.66 25.09 6.43
CA LEU A 65 3.14 23.74 6.06
C LEU A 65 1.99 22.80 5.66
N ASN A 66 0.84 22.90 6.33
CA ASN A 66 -0.36 22.15 5.94
C ASN A 66 -0.86 22.57 4.55
N SER A 67 -0.83 23.86 4.23
CA SER A 67 -1.25 24.37 2.92
C SER A 67 -0.29 23.99 1.80
N VAL A 68 1.01 24.01 2.05
CA VAL A 68 2.02 23.46 1.12
C VAL A 68 1.81 21.97 0.91
N GLY A 69 1.60 21.20 1.99
CA GLY A 69 1.29 19.77 1.90
C GLY A 69 -0.03 19.50 1.17
N HIS A 70 -1.03 20.37 1.35
CA HIS A 70 -2.30 20.29 0.62
C HIS A 70 -2.07 20.45 -0.88
N ILE A 71 -1.33 21.46 -1.31
CA ILE A 71 -1.05 21.68 -2.73
C ILE A 71 -0.18 20.53 -3.30
N TRP A 72 0.80 20.04 -2.54
CA TRP A 72 1.62 18.89 -2.93
C TRP A 72 0.81 17.61 -3.16
N ARG A 73 -0.20 17.32 -2.32
CA ARG A 73 -1.05 16.12 -2.48
C ARG A 73 -1.82 16.10 -3.79
N TRP A 74 -2.07 17.28 -4.36
CA TRP A 74 -2.75 17.47 -5.65
C TRP A 74 -1.80 17.34 -6.85
N GLY A 75 -0.54 16.95 -6.62
CA GLY A 75 0.45 16.68 -7.66
C GLY A 75 1.32 17.87 -8.03
N LEU A 76 1.17 19.01 -7.35
CA LEU A 76 2.04 20.16 -7.57
C LEU A 76 3.43 19.91 -6.96
N LYS A 77 4.46 20.37 -7.67
CA LYS A 77 5.84 20.21 -7.24
C LYS A 77 6.15 21.20 -6.11
N VAL A 78 6.67 20.67 -5.01
CA VAL A 78 7.20 21.44 -3.89
C VAL A 78 8.69 21.15 -3.79
N ASP A 79 9.50 22.20 -3.73
CA ASP A 79 10.93 22.12 -3.41
C ASP A 79 11.09 21.94 -1.89
N TRP A 80 10.96 20.70 -1.42
CA TRP A 80 11.12 20.35 -0.01
C TRP A 80 12.49 20.75 0.56
N PRO A 81 13.62 20.57 -0.15
CA PRO A 81 14.90 21.13 0.28
C PRO A 81 14.86 22.64 0.57
N ALA A 82 14.19 23.44 -0.27
CA ALA A 82 14.03 24.87 -0.02
C ALA A 82 13.14 25.16 1.21
N VAL A 83 12.06 24.40 1.41
CA VAL A 83 11.15 24.54 2.56
C VAL A 83 11.89 24.29 3.88
N PHE A 84 12.77 23.29 3.91
CA PHE A 84 13.50 22.90 5.12
C PHE A 84 14.89 23.55 5.26
N LYS A 85 15.27 24.44 4.35
CA LYS A 85 16.58 25.11 4.38
C LYS A 85 16.78 25.81 5.73
N ASN A 86 17.96 25.63 6.32
CA ASN A 86 18.37 26.22 7.60
C ASN A 86 17.54 25.78 8.84
N THR A 87 16.67 24.78 8.74
CA THR A 87 15.92 24.24 9.89
C THR A 87 16.67 23.15 10.66
N GLY A 88 17.74 22.60 10.08
CA GLY A 88 18.43 21.42 10.61
C GLY A 88 17.72 20.07 10.33
N ALA A 89 16.57 20.09 9.64
CA ALA A 89 15.87 18.89 9.24
C ALA A 89 16.72 18.01 8.31
N ARG A 90 16.57 16.69 8.45
CA ARG A 90 17.24 15.68 7.64
C ARG A 90 16.21 14.75 7.02
N GLN A 91 16.44 14.36 5.78
CA GLN A 91 15.63 13.30 5.16
C GLN A 91 15.94 11.98 5.88
N THR A 92 14.88 11.28 6.30
CA THR A 92 14.98 9.95 6.89
C THR A 92 14.17 8.99 6.05
N ASP A 93 14.67 7.77 5.89
CA ASP A 93 13.89 6.71 5.26
C ASP A 93 12.75 6.30 6.18
N LEU A 94 11.55 6.27 5.63
CA LEU A 94 10.38 5.71 6.31
C LEU A 94 10.23 4.24 5.88
N PRO A 95 9.67 3.38 6.74
CA PRO A 95 9.32 2.02 6.35
C PRO A 95 8.54 2.04 5.04
N THR A 96 8.91 1.17 4.11
CA THR A 96 8.25 1.09 2.80
C THR A 96 6.78 0.74 2.97
N TYR A 97 5.99 1.11 1.95
CA TYR A 97 4.55 0.84 1.77
C TYR A 97 4.02 -0.32 2.64
N ALA A 98 3.03 -0.04 3.47
CA ALA A 98 2.32 -1.07 4.22
C ALA A 98 1.51 -1.92 3.24
N PHE A 99 2.13 -2.97 2.69
CA PHE A 99 1.45 -3.89 1.80
C PHE A 99 0.24 -4.50 2.52
N GLN A 100 -0.91 -4.49 1.85
CA GLN A 100 -2.05 -5.28 2.28
C GLN A 100 -1.76 -6.74 1.95
N HIS A 101 -1.08 -7.44 2.87
CA HIS A 101 -0.75 -8.85 2.69
C HIS A 101 -2.03 -9.68 2.57
N ARG A 102 -2.26 -10.23 1.37
CA ARG A 102 -3.31 -11.21 1.10
C ARG A 102 -2.64 -12.48 0.58
N PRO A 103 -2.84 -13.64 1.23
CA PRO A 103 -2.32 -14.89 0.72
C PRO A 103 -3.09 -15.25 -0.56
N TYR A 104 -2.38 -15.31 -1.69
CA TYR A 104 -2.91 -15.79 -2.98
C TYR A 104 -2.33 -17.17 -3.33
N TRP A 105 -2.21 -18.04 -2.32
CA TRP A 105 -1.78 -19.43 -2.51
C TRP A 105 -2.94 -20.27 -3.07
N LEU A 106 -2.63 -21.19 -3.98
CA LEU A 106 -3.59 -22.20 -4.43
C LEU A 106 -3.82 -23.19 -3.29
N SER A 107 -5.01 -23.16 -2.69
CA SER A 107 -5.46 -24.20 -1.77
C SER A 107 -5.91 -25.42 -2.58
N LEU A 108 -4.96 -26.26 -2.98
CA LEU A 108 -5.26 -27.54 -3.60
C LEU A 108 -5.69 -28.50 -2.49
N THR A 109 -6.98 -28.85 -2.43
CA THR A 109 -7.41 -30.02 -1.68
C THR A 109 -6.89 -31.24 -2.44
N PRO A 110 -5.97 -32.05 -1.89
CA PRO A 110 -5.51 -33.25 -2.57
C PRO A 110 -6.74 -34.13 -2.79
N ARG A 111 -7.09 -34.40 -4.05
CA ARG A 111 -8.05 -35.46 -4.36
C ARG A 111 -7.30 -36.76 -4.07
N ALA A 112 -7.63 -37.40 -2.95
CA ALA A 112 -7.15 -38.74 -2.68
C ALA A 112 -7.49 -39.60 -3.89
N ALA A 113 -6.48 -40.06 -4.61
CA ALA A 113 -6.69 -41.12 -5.57
C ALA A 113 -7.10 -42.35 -4.75
N ASP A 114 -8.14 -43.07 -5.18
CA ASP A 114 -8.46 -44.36 -4.56
C ASP A 114 -7.39 -45.37 -5.01
N LEU A 115 -6.27 -45.34 -4.28
CA LEU A 115 -5.09 -46.15 -4.53
C LEU A 115 -5.19 -47.51 -3.83
N GLY A 116 -6.35 -47.84 -3.25
CA GLY A 116 -6.60 -49.10 -2.56
C GLY A 116 -5.83 -49.27 -1.24
N HIS A 117 -5.18 -48.21 -0.74
CA HIS A 117 -4.40 -48.24 0.50
C HIS A 117 -4.69 -47.01 1.38
N PRO A 118 -5.00 -47.18 2.68
CA PRO A 118 -5.50 -46.12 3.56
C PRO A 118 -4.50 -44.99 3.83
N LEU A 119 -3.19 -45.23 3.64
CA LEU A 119 -2.14 -44.22 3.83
C LEU A 119 -1.70 -43.53 2.54
N LEU A 120 -2.07 -44.05 1.36
CA LEU A 120 -1.63 -43.46 0.09
C LEU A 120 -2.56 -42.30 -0.30
N ALA A 121 -1.99 -41.10 -0.42
CA ALA A 121 -2.74 -39.86 -0.71
C ALA A 121 -2.69 -39.47 -2.20
N ALA A 122 -1.56 -39.69 -2.87
CA ALA A 122 -1.41 -39.39 -4.29
C ALA A 122 -0.39 -40.30 -4.97
N LEU A 123 -0.55 -40.50 -6.27
CA LEU A 123 0.41 -41.16 -7.14
C LEU A 123 0.65 -40.25 -8.35
N ALA A 124 1.91 -40.00 -8.67
CA ALA A 124 2.32 -39.25 -9.84
C ALA A 124 3.46 -39.98 -10.53
N GLU A 125 3.36 -40.16 -11.84
CA GLU A 125 4.47 -40.63 -12.65
C GLU A 125 5.36 -39.44 -13.03
N VAL A 126 6.65 -39.55 -12.77
CA VAL A 126 7.65 -38.57 -13.18
C VAL A 126 7.83 -38.71 -14.70
N PRO A 127 7.49 -37.65 -15.47
CA PRO A 127 7.65 -37.70 -16.92
C PRO A 127 9.07 -38.07 -17.33
N LEU A 128 9.23 -38.70 -18.50
CA LEU A 128 10.50 -39.10 -19.11
C LEU A 128 11.25 -40.25 -18.44
N THR A 129 11.03 -40.51 -17.14
CA THR A 129 11.69 -41.61 -16.41
C THR A 129 10.74 -42.77 -16.11
N GLY A 130 9.42 -42.53 -16.10
CA GLY A 130 8.43 -43.53 -15.70
C GLY A 130 8.47 -43.87 -14.21
N THR A 131 9.22 -43.12 -13.40
CA THR A 131 9.32 -43.36 -11.95
C THR A 131 8.01 -42.95 -11.29
N LEU A 132 7.44 -43.82 -10.46
CA LEU A 132 6.26 -43.49 -9.67
C LEU A 132 6.67 -42.82 -8.36
N VAL A 133 6.07 -41.67 -8.07
CA VAL A 133 6.13 -40.98 -6.78
C VAL A 133 4.79 -41.16 -6.09
N LEU A 134 4.81 -41.88 -4.98
CA LEU A 134 3.67 -42.03 -4.10
C LEU A 134 3.81 -41.10 -2.91
N THR A 135 2.77 -40.32 -2.63
CA THR A 135 2.70 -39.41 -1.51
C THR A 135 1.81 -40.01 -0.43
N VAL A 136 2.32 -40.02 0.80
CA VAL A 136 1.60 -40.45 2.01
C VAL A 136 1.34 -39.21 2.87
N HIS A 137 0.18 -39.14 3.50
CA HIS A 137 -0.09 -38.18 4.57
C HIS A 137 -0.13 -38.93 5.90
N LEU A 138 0.68 -38.50 6.87
CA LEU A 138 0.74 -39.07 8.21
C LEU A 138 0.41 -37.97 9.20
N ASP A 139 -0.75 -38.07 9.82
CA ASP A 139 -1.20 -37.14 10.85
C ASP A 139 -1.83 -37.94 11.98
N ALA A 140 -1.39 -37.73 13.22
CA ALA A 140 -1.89 -38.49 14.35
C ALA A 140 -3.36 -38.16 14.70
N GLY A 141 -3.88 -37.03 14.22
CA GLY A 141 -5.30 -36.68 14.27
C GLY A 141 -6.15 -37.44 13.25
N GLU A 142 -5.61 -37.71 12.05
CA GLU A 142 -6.29 -38.52 11.03
C GLU A 142 -6.10 -40.04 11.23
N GLN A 143 -4.92 -40.47 11.70
CA GLN A 143 -4.59 -41.86 12.02
C GLN A 143 -4.16 -42.01 13.49
N PRO A 144 -5.12 -42.10 14.43
CA PRO A 144 -4.83 -42.11 15.86
C PRO A 144 -3.87 -43.22 16.32
N TRP A 145 -3.86 -44.37 15.63
CA TRP A 145 -2.97 -45.49 15.93
C TRP A 145 -1.48 -45.15 15.77
N LEU A 146 -1.13 -44.11 15.01
CA LEU A 146 0.25 -43.63 14.91
C LEU A 146 0.78 -43.19 16.28
N ALA A 147 -0.08 -42.59 17.12
CA ALA A 147 0.29 -42.12 18.45
C ALA A 147 0.62 -43.27 19.42
N ASP A 148 0.14 -44.48 19.14
CA ASP A 148 0.34 -45.66 20.01
C ASP A 148 1.72 -46.30 19.84
N HIS A 149 2.39 -46.07 18.70
CA HIS A 149 3.74 -46.60 18.47
C HIS A 149 4.82 -45.65 18.97
N ARG A 150 5.26 -45.86 20.20
CA ARG A 150 6.25 -45.02 20.88
C ARG A 150 7.55 -45.78 21.17
N VAL A 151 8.67 -45.15 20.82
CA VAL A 151 10.02 -45.65 21.12
C VAL A 151 10.75 -44.54 21.88
N PHE A 152 11.23 -44.84 23.09
CA PHE A 152 11.80 -43.84 24.00
C PHE A 152 10.92 -42.58 24.16
N ASP A 153 9.61 -42.80 24.34
CA ASP A 153 8.58 -41.76 24.51
C ASP A 153 8.36 -40.84 23.28
N GLN A 154 9.02 -41.11 22.15
CA GLN A 154 8.79 -40.41 20.88
C GLN A 154 7.83 -41.21 19.99
N THR A 155 6.89 -40.53 19.34
CA THR A 155 6.04 -41.13 18.32
C THR A 155 6.88 -41.39 17.07
N VAL A 156 7.01 -42.65 16.67
CA VAL A 156 7.81 -43.07 15.52
C VAL A 156 6.91 -43.89 14.60
N LEU A 157 6.99 -43.70 13.29
CA LEU A 157 6.27 -44.54 12.35
C LEU A 157 6.74 -46.01 12.49
N PRO A 158 5.83 -46.99 12.68
CA PRO A 158 6.22 -48.40 12.74
C PRO A 158 6.94 -48.84 11.47
N GLY A 159 8.02 -49.62 11.60
CA GLY A 159 8.70 -50.21 10.45
C GLY A 159 7.78 -51.10 9.61
N THR A 160 6.79 -51.73 10.24
CA THR A 160 5.75 -52.52 9.55
C THR A 160 4.89 -51.66 8.63
N ALA A 161 4.62 -50.40 8.97
CA ALA A 161 3.88 -49.47 8.11
C ALA A 161 4.70 -49.11 6.85
N LEU A 162 6.03 -49.00 6.97
CA LEU A 162 6.90 -48.80 5.80
C LEU A 162 6.90 -50.03 4.89
N VAL A 163 6.94 -51.24 5.46
CA VAL A 163 6.86 -52.49 4.68
C VAL A 163 5.51 -52.61 3.96
N ASP A 164 4.41 -52.29 4.64
CA ASP A 164 3.06 -52.27 4.07
C ASP A 164 2.96 -51.30 2.89
N LEU A 165 3.52 -50.09 3.04
CA LEU A 165 3.63 -49.11 1.96
C LEU A 165 4.48 -49.61 0.78
N CYS A 166 5.57 -50.32 1.03
CA CYS A 166 6.36 -50.94 -0.04
C CYS A 166 5.57 -52.02 -0.79
N ILE A 167 4.78 -52.83 -0.08
CA ILE A 167 3.92 -53.84 -0.71
C ILE A 167 2.83 -53.18 -1.54
N ALA A 168 2.22 -52.10 -1.04
CA ALA A 168 1.21 -51.34 -1.76
C ALA A 168 1.76 -50.63 -3.02
N ALA A 169 3.05 -50.29 -3.04
CA ALA A 169 3.71 -49.66 -4.18
C ALA A 169 4.05 -50.65 -5.32
N GLY A 170 4.09 -51.95 -5.04
CA GLY A 170 4.39 -53.02 -6.01
C GLY A 170 5.85 -53.47 -6.04
#